data_AF-A0A8T5K5W1-F1
#
_entry.id   AF-A0A8T5K5W1-F1
#
_cell.length_a   1.000
_cell.length_b   1.000
_cell.length_c   1.000
_cell.angle_alpha   90.00
_cell.angle_beta   90.00
_cell.angle_gamma   90.00
#
_symmetry.space_group_name_H-M   'P 1'
#
loop_
_entity.id
_entity.type
_entity.pdbx_description
1 polymer ?
#
loop_
_entity_poly.entity_id
_entity_poly.type
_entity_poly.pdbx_seq_one_letter_code
_entity_poly.pdbx_strand_id
1 'polypeptide(L)'
;MTEDLERKIIEIIATDRIDKPISSMSGKLKRSKPKLAKTIELAPGNSFEGERTYARVETSNRDKARGMRGGINKFIENYPREGAILEGYIAEQRVASETHLCFGMYEGCRITADDYIGVMTSLGFTEATAKKLYPELMDISRNLARKRDEVERSILIGSEIYGK
;
A
#
# COMPACT_ATOMS: atom_id res chain seq x y z
N MET A 1 9.06 14.71 27.19
CA MET A 1 9.41 13.49 26.42
C MET A 1 8.16 12.68 26.07
N THR A 2 7.24 12.50 27.02
CA THR A 2 5.96 11.80 26.83
C THR A 2 5.00 12.50 25.86
N GLU A 3 4.83 13.82 25.96
CA GLU A 3 3.90 14.58 25.09
C GLU A 3 4.31 14.57 23.60
N ASP A 4 5.62 14.67 23.30
CA ASP A 4 6.13 14.62 21.93
C ASP A 4 5.97 13.22 21.31
N LEU A 5 6.12 12.16 22.12
CA LEU A 5 5.91 10.79 21.68
C LEU A 5 4.44 10.51 21.42
N GLU A 6 3.55 10.93 22.32
CA GLU A 6 2.10 10.80 22.15
C GLU A 6 1.63 11.50 20.87
N ARG A 7 2.12 12.72 20.60
CA ARG A 7 1.82 13.44 19.36
C ARG A 7 2.23 12.65 18.11
N LYS A 8 3.42 12.05 18.10
CA LYS A 8 3.88 11.22 16.97
C LYS A 8 3.02 9.97 16.78
N ILE A 9 2.57 9.35 17.87
CA ILE A 9 1.66 8.20 17.80
C ILE A 9 0.30 8.63 17.24
N ILE A 10 -0.23 9.78 17.68
CA ILE A 10 -1.46 10.37 17.13
C ILE A 10 -1.32 10.62 15.62
N GLU A 11 -0.20 11.19 15.18
CA GLU A 11 0.09 11.43 13.76
C GLU A 11 0.13 10.10 12.96
N ILE A 12 0.72 9.04 13.51
CA ILE A 12 0.73 7.71 12.88
C ILE A 12 -0.70 7.16 12.75
N ILE A 13 -1.50 7.22 13.82
CA ILE A 13 -2.87 6.71 13.80
C ILE A 13 -3.73 7.53 12.83
N ALA A 14 -3.60 8.86 12.82
CA ALA A 14 -4.31 9.73 11.91
C ALA A 14 -3.95 9.43 10.45
N THR A 15 -2.65 9.24 10.16
CA THR A 15 -2.14 8.84 8.85
C THR A 15 -2.71 7.49 8.41
N ASP A 16 -2.67 6.45 9.27
CA ASP A 16 -3.25 5.13 8.96
C ASP A 16 -4.75 5.21 8.65
N ARG A 17 -5.50 6.03 9.38
CA ARG A 17 -6.94 6.22 9.15
C ARG A 17 -7.24 6.96 7.84
N ILE A 18 -6.36 7.87 7.42
CA ILE A 18 -6.44 8.58 6.14
C ILE A 18 -6.02 7.68 4.97
N ASP A 19 -5.00 6.84 5.15
CA ASP A 19 -4.49 5.97 4.09
C ASP A 19 -5.52 4.93 3.65
N LYS A 20 -6.26 4.32 4.58
CA LYS A 20 -7.25 3.26 4.28
C LYS A 20 -8.22 3.60 3.14
N PRO A 21 -8.97 4.71 3.18
CA PRO A 21 -9.87 5.07 2.09
C PRO A 21 -9.10 5.30 0.78
N ILE A 22 -7.94 5.96 0.84
CA ILE A 22 -7.11 6.27 -0.34
C ILE A 22 -6.58 4.99 -0.98
N SER A 23 -5.96 4.10 -0.20
CA SER A 23 -5.44 2.81 -0.63
C SER A 23 -6.54 1.91 -1.21
N SER A 24 -7.72 1.89 -0.58
CA SER A 24 -8.91 1.18 -1.09
C SER A 24 -9.35 1.71 -2.47
N MET A 25 -9.43 3.04 -2.62
CA MET A 25 -9.77 3.68 -3.89
C MET A 25 -8.71 3.42 -4.96
N SER A 26 -7.42 3.58 -4.62
CA SER A 26 -6.28 3.30 -5.50
C SER A 26 -6.33 1.86 -5.99
N GLY A 27 -6.61 0.90 -5.10
CA GLY A 27 -6.79 -0.50 -5.46
C GLY A 27 -7.94 -0.74 -6.44
N LYS A 28 -9.09 -0.08 -6.24
CA LYS A 28 -10.22 -0.16 -7.18
C LYS A 28 -9.86 0.41 -8.56
N LEU A 29 -9.22 1.58 -8.60
CA LEU A 29 -8.77 2.22 -9.85
C LEU A 29 -7.72 1.37 -10.58
N LYS A 30 -6.77 0.78 -9.85
CA LYS A 30 -5.76 -0.12 -10.42
C LYS A 30 -6.38 -1.37 -11.06
N ARG A 31 -7.51 -1.86 -10.54
CA ARG A 31 -8.28 -2.97 -11.12
C ARG A 31 -9.18 -2.54 -12.27
N SER A 32 -9.72 -1.32 -12.26
CA SER A 32 -10.61 -0.84 -13.32
C SER A 32 -9.85 -0.38 -14.57
N LYS A 33 -8.70 0.29 -14.42
CA LYS A 33 -7.90 0.81 -15.55
C LYS A 33 -7.62 -0.24 -16.63
N PRO A 34 -7.14 -1.46 -16.32
CA PRO A 34 -6.92 -2.49 -17.34
C PRO A 34 -8.21 -2.97 -18.00
N LYS A 35 -9.34 -2.99 -17.29
CA LYS A 35 -10.64 -3.36 -17.86
C LYS A 35 -11.09 -2.33 -18.90
N LEU A 36 -10.96 -1.05 -18.56
CA LEU A 36 -11.25 0.06 -19.47
C LEU A 36 -10.27 0.10 -20.66
N ALA A 37 -8.99 -0.18 -20.41
CA ALA A 37 -8.01 -0.24 -21.50
C ALA A 37 -8.31 -1.37 -22.49
N LYS A 38 -8.79 -2.53 -22.00
CA LYS A 38 -9.15 -3.68 -22.85
C LYS A 38 -10.39 -3.44 -23.73
N THR A 39 -11.25 -2.47 -23.41
CA THR A 39 -12.39 -2.11 -24.25
C THR A 39 -12.02 -1.14 -25.37
N ILE A 40 -10.78 -0.63 -25.39
CA ILE A 40 -10.29 0.21 -26.48
C ILE A 40 -9.82 -0.72 -27.61
N GLU A 41 -10.54 -0.73 -28.72
CA GLU A 41 -10.26 -1.56 -29.89
C GLU A 41 -9.12 -0.96 -30.75
N LEU A 42 -7.89 -0.97 -30.22
CA LEU A 42 -6.68 -0.59 -30.96
C LEU A 42 -5.75 -1.80 -31.08
N ALA A 43 -5.38 -2.14 -32.31
CA ALA A 43 -4.40 -3.19 -32.59
C ALA A 43 -2.96 -2.71 -32.28
N PRO A 44 -2.03 -3.62 -31.96
CA PRO A 44 -0.61 -3.28 -31.82
C PRO A 44 -0.07 -2.56 -33.07
N GLY A 45 0.59 -1.42 -32.86
CA GLY A 45 1.09 -0.56 -33.95
C GLY A 45 0.11 0.50 -34.43
N ASN A 46 -1.17 0.44 -34.02
CA ASN A 46 -2.15 1.48 -34.36
C ASN A 46 -2.17 2.60 -33.31
N SER A 47 -2.58 3.78 -33.77
CA SER A 47 -2.88 4.94 -32.93
C SER A 47 -4.26 5.53 -33.24
N PHE A 48 -4.78 6.25 -32.26
CA PHE A 48 -5.95 7.11 -32.35
C PHE A 48 -5.50 8.53 -31.99
N GLU A 49 -5.90 9.50 -32.80
CA GLU A 49 -5.69 10.93 -32.57
C GLU A 49 -7.06 11.61 -32.64
N GLY A 50 -7.43 12.33 -31.59
CA GLY A 50 -8.63 13.13 -31.52
C GLY A 50 -8.32 14.52 -30.98
N GLU A 51 -9.33 15.39 -30.96
CA GLU A 51 -9.16 16.80 -30.57
C GLU A 51 -8.66 16.98 -29.12
N ARG A 52 -9.06 16.09 -28.21
CA ARG A 52 -8.76 16.19 -26.76
C ARG A 52 -7.89 15.05 -26.23
N THR A 53 -7.75 13.96 -26.98
CA THR A 53 -7.18 12.72 -26.49
C THR A 53 -6.51 11.95 -27.61
N TYR A 54 -5.46 11.23 -27.28
CA TYR A 54 -4.76 10.32 -28.18
C TYR A 54 -4.48 8.99 -27.47
N ALA A 55 -4.30 7.93 -28.25
CA ALA A 55 -3.93 6.61 -27.74
C ALA A 55 -3.09 5.87 -28.78
N ARG A 56 -2.14 5.04 -28.35
CA ARG A 56 -1.38 4.15 -29.23
C ARG A 56 -1.01 2.88 -28.52
N VAL A 57 -0.92 1.77 -29.25
CA VAL A 57 -0.54 0.47 -28.70
C VAL A 57 0.88 0.13 -29.13
N GLU A 58 1.80 0.14 -28.17
CA GLU A 58 3.19 -0.27 -28.35
C GLU A 58 3.44 -1.63 -27.69
N THR A 59 4.22 -2.48 -28.36
CA THR A 59 4.73 -3.71 -27.75
C THR A 59 6.12 -3.43 -27.20
N SER A 60 6.33 -3.67 -25.91
CA SER A 60 7.67 -3.63 -25.32
C SER A 60 7.97 -4.92 -24.58
N ASN A 61 9.13 -5.51 -24.88
CA ASN A 61 9.72 -6.56 -24.06
C ASN A 61 10.37 -5.90 -22.85
N ARG A 62 9.57 -5.68 -21.81
CA ARG A 62 10.11 -5.44 -20.47
C ARG A 62 10.33 -6.79 -19.83
N ASP A 63 11.58 -7.21 -19.71
CA ASP A 63 11.99 -8.28 -18.79
C ASP A 63 11.61 -7.83 -17.38
N LYS A 64 10.37 -8.12 -16.99
CA LYS A 64 9.92 -7.87 -15.64
C LYS A 64 10.62 -8.89 -14.77
N ALA A 65 11.28 -8.42 -13.72
CA ALA A 65 11.74 -9.16 -12.54
C ALA A 65 10.63 -9.94 -11.80
N ARG A 66 9.50 -10.26 -12.45
CA ARG A 66 8.58 -11.35 -12.09
C ARG A 66 9.21 -12.73 -12.27
N GLY A 67 10.38 -12.81 -12.91
CA GLY A 67 11.09 -14.05 -13.19
C GLY A 67 11.80 -14.68 -12.00
N MET A 68 11.93 -14.03 -10.83
CA MET A 68 12.70 -14.63 -9.74
C MET A 68 12.01 -15.85 -9.14
N ARG A 69 10.72 -15.76 -8.81
CA ARG A 69 9.96 -16.92 -8.29
C ARG A 69 9.76 -18.00 -9.35
N GLY A 70 9.50 -17.60 -10.59
CA GLY A 70 9.43 -18.55 -11.71
C GLY A 70 10.77 -19.22 -12.01
N GLY A 71 11.88 -18.49 -11.87
CA GLY A 71 13.24 -18.98 -12.03
C GLY A 71 13.65 -19.91 -10.89
N ILE A 72 13.29 -19.58 -9.64
CA ILE A 72 13.46 -20.45 -8.47
C ILE A 72 12.67 -21.75 -8.66
N ASN A 73 11.41 -21.67 -9.07
CA ASN A 73 10.59 -22.87 -9.31
C ASN A 73 11.20 -23.74 -10.42
N LYS A 74 11.60 -23.14 -11.54
CA LYS A 74 12.31 -23.87 -12.61
C LYS A 74 13.65 -24.43 -12.15
N PHE A 75 14.36 -23.74 -11.27
CA PHE A 75 15.62 -24.23 -10.71
C PHE A 75 15.38 -25.46 -9.82
N ILE A 76 14.36 -25.40 -8.94
CA ILE A 76 13.96 -26.53 -8.08
C ILE A 76 13.51 -27.73 -8.93
N GLU A 77 12.74 -27.50 -10.00
CA GLU A 77 12.31 -28.57 -10.92
C GLU A 77 13.49 -29.27 -11.61
N ASN A 78 14.53 -28.51 -12.00
CA ASN A 78 15.70 -29.05 -12.69
C ASN A 78 16.78 -29.59 -11.74
N TYR A 79 16.84 -29.10 -10.49
CA TYR A 79 17.83 -29.45 -9.49
C TYR A 79 17.17 -29.66 -8.11
N PRO A 80 16.48 -30.79 -7.88
CA PRO A 80 15.64 -30.95 -6.67
C PRO A 80 16.41 -30.92 -5.35
N ARG A 81 17.65 -31.44 -5.32
CA ARG A 81 18.47 -31.51 -4.11
C ARG A 81 19.01 -30.12 -3.72
N GLU A 82 19.57 -29.40 -4.69
CA GLU A 82 20.07 -28.04 -4.54
C GLU A 82 18.93 -27.04 -4.33
N GLY A 83 17.79 -27.28 -4.98
CA GLY A 83 16.55 -26.53 -4.82
C GLY A 83 16.02 -26.59 -3.40
N ALA A 84 16.05 -27.76 -2.75
CA ALA A 84 15.66 -27.90 -1.34
C ALA A 84 16.58 -27.11 -0.39
N ILE A 85 17.89 -27.06 -0.67
CA ILE A 85 18.86 -26.25 0.09
C ILE A 85 18.58 -24.75 -0.09
N LEU A 86 18.35 -24.32 -1.34
CA LEU A 86 18.00 -22.93 -1.66
C LEU A 86 16.69 -22.53 -0.98
N GLU A 87 15.68 -23.41 -0.97
CA GLU A 87 14.42 -23.17 -0.29
C GLU A 87 14.60 -23.07 1.23
N GLY A 88 15.49 -23.89 1.81
CA GLY A 88 15.94 -23.77 3.20
C GLY A 88 16.54 -22.40 3.50
N TYR A 89 17.50 -21.93 2.69
CA TYR A 89 18.08 -20.59 2.86
C TYR A 89 17.07 -19.46 2.66
N ILE A 90 16.15 -19.59 1.70
CA ILE A 90 15.06 -18.61 1.52
C ILE A 90 14.13 -18.62 2.73
N ALA A 91 13.82 -19.79 3.29
CA ALA A 91 12.99 -19.92 4.47
C ALA A 91 13.68 -19.28 5.68
N GLU A 92 14.95 -19.60 5.94
CA GLU A 92 15.77 -19.00 6.99
C GLU A 92 15.87 -17.47 6.85
N GLN A 93 16.10 -16.97 5.64
CA GLN A 93 16.10 -15.53 5.35
C GLN A 93 14.72 -14.88 5.50
N ARG A 94 13.63 -15.63 5.32
CA ARG A 94 12.26 -15.18 5.64
C ARG A 94 11.97 -15.22 7.14
N VAL A 95 12.72 -15.99 7.93
CA VAL A 95 12.77 -15.85 9.39
C VAL A 95 13.68 -14.68 9.79
N ALA A 96 13.65 -13.58 9.03
CA ALA A 96 14.11 -12.30 9.51
C ALA A 96 13.17 -11.84 10.63
N SER A 97 13.72 -11.42 11.77
CA SER A 97 12.89 -10.88 12.84
C SER A 97 12.31 -9.55 12.36
N GLU A 98 11.01 -9.56 12.10
CA GLU A 98 10.25 -8.35 11.81
C GLU A 98 9.97 -7.61 13.11
N THR A 99 10.42 -6.37 13.19
CA THR A 99 10.09 -5.47 14.30
C THR A 99 8.88 -4.64 13.89
N HIS A 100 7.78 -4.82 14.62
CA HIS A 100 6.53 -4.11 14.38
C HIS A 100 6.27 -3.07 15.47
N LEU A 101 5.88 -1.86 15.07
CA LEU A 101 5.27 -0.90 15.98
C LEU A 101 3.77 -1.22 16.05
N CYS A 102 3.30 -1.64 17.22
CA CYS A 102 1.88 -1.83 17.50
C CYS A 102 1.31 -0.53 18.10
N PHE A 103 0.15 -0.10 17.62
CA PHE A 103 -0.48 1.15 18.03
C PHE A 103 -2.00 1.04 18.02
N GLY A 104 -2.62 1.84 18.87
CA GLY A 104 -4.06 1.90 19.06
C GLY A 104 -4.42 3.12 19.89
N MET A 105 -5.68 3.17 20.32
CA MET A 105 -6.13 4.20 21.26
C MET A 105 -6.76 3.51 22.47
N TYR A 106 -6.51 4.06 23.66
CA TYR A 106 -7.23 3.64 24.86
C TYR A 106 -8.73 3.89 24.72
N GLU A 107 -9.52 3.12 25.46
CA GLU A 107 -10.96 3.27 25.49
C GLU A 107 -11.36 4.69 25.92
N GLY A 108 -12.33 5.28 25.23
CA GLY A 108 -12.79 6.65 25.47
C GLY A 108 -11.92 7.76 24.87
N CYS A 109 -10.64 7.50 24.54
CA CYS A 109 -9.78 8.47 23.87
C CYS A 109 -10.22 8.70 22.41
N ARG A 110 -9.94 9.89 21.87
CA ARG A 110 -10.25 10.26 20.48
C ARG A 110 -9.16 11.15 19.89
N ILE A 111 -8.82 10.89 18.62
CA ILE A 111 -8.03 11.82 17.81
C ILE A 111 -8.95 12.97 17.38
N THR A 112 -8.44 14.19 17.49
CA THR A 112 -9.17 15.42 17.19
C THR A 112 -9.23 15.70 15.70
N ALA A 113 -10.15 16.58 15.28
CA ALA A 113 -10.20 17.02 13.88
C ALA A 113 -8.90 17.71 13.45
N ASP A 114 -8.27 18.48 14.34
CA ASP A 114 -7.05 19.22 14.05
C ASP A 114 -5.86 18.29 13.78
N ASP A 115 -5.79 17.14 14.46
CA ASP A 115 -4.78 16.12 14.19
C ASP A 115 -4.87 15.60 12.75
N TYR A 116 -6.08 15.30 12.27
CA TYR A 116 -6.28 14.86 10.89
C TYR A 116 -6.00 15.98 9.89
N ILE A 117 -6.44 17.21 10.19
CA ILE A 117 -6.17 18.38 9.35
C ILE A 117 -4.66 18.58 9.25
N GLY A 118 -3.92 18.47 10.35
CA GLY A 118 -2.45 18.54 10.39
C GLY A 118 -1.83 17.54 9.43
N VAL A 119 -2.21 16.26 9.51
CA VAL A 119 -1.73 15.23 8.57
C VAL A 119 -2.09 15.58 7.12
N MET A 120 -3.33 15.97 6.83
CA MET A 120 -3.74 16.33 5.46
C MET A 120 -2.94 17.52 4.92
N THR A 121 -2.67 18.53 5.74
CA THR A 121 -1.84 19.67 5.31
C THR A 121 -0.40 19.26 5.02
N SER A 122 0.17 18.32 5.80
CA SER A 122 1.50 17.75 5.52
C SER A 122 1.56 16.98 4.19
N LEU A 123 0.43 16.45 3.72
CA LEU A 123 0.28 15.79 2.41
C LEU A 123 0.09 16.79 1.25
N GLY A 124 0.12 18.09 1.52
CA GLY A 124 0.03 19.15 0.51
C GLY A 124 -1.36 19.74 0.29
N PHE A 125 -2.36 19.38 1.10
CA PHE A 125 -3.65 20.06 1.07
C PHE A 125 -3.55 21.44 1.73
N THR A 126 -4.27 22.43 1.20
CA THR A 126 -4.49 23.67 1.96
C THR A 126 -5.40 23.40 3.15
N GLU A 127 -5.25 24.16 4.23
CA GLU A 127 -6.05 23.99 5.44
C GLU A 127 -7.57 24.05 5.16
N ALA A 128 -7.99 24.99 4.31
CA ALA A 128 -9.38 25.10 3.88
C ALA A 128 -9.88 23.84 3.15
N THR A 129 -9.04 23.24 2.30
CA THR A 129 -9.37 22.00 1.59
C THR A 129 -9.41 20.81 2.54
N ALA A 130 -8.45 20.72 3.47
CA ALA A 130 -8.39 19.69 4.49
C ALA A 130 -9.65 19.71 5.39
N LYS A 131 -10.04 20.89 5.88
CA LYS A 131 -11.27 21.09 6.67
C LYS A 131 -12.53 20.67 5.92
N LYS A 132 -12.59 20.94 4.62
CA LYS A 132 -13.72 20.56 3.77
C LYS A 132 -13.80 19.04 3.53
N LEU A 133 -12.65 18.40 3.30
CA LEU A 133 -12.58 16.96 2.97
C LEU A 133 -12.66 16.06 4.20
N TYR A 134 -12.23 16.55 5.37
CA TYR A 134 -12.15 15.78 6.60
C TYR A 134 -13.43 14.99 6.93
N PRO A 135 -14.65 15.58 6.92
CA PRO A 135 -15.87 14.86 7.26
C PRO A 135 -16.12 13.65 6.35
N GLU A 136 -16.02 13.85 5.04
CA GLU A 136 -16.27 12.79 4.05
C GLU A 136 -15.24 11.67 4.17
N LEU A 137 -13.97 12.02 4.33
CA LEU A 137 -12.89 11.06 4.46
C LEU A 137 -13.06 10.19 5.72
N MET A 138 -13.44 10.80 6.84
CA MET A 138 -13.71 10.08 8.09
C MET A 138 -14.94 9.19 7.99
N ASP A 139 -16.01 9.62 7.32
CA ASP A 139 -17.19 8.79 7.11
C ASP A 139 -16.84 7.52 6.31
N ILE A 140 -16.04 7.65 5.25
CA ILE A 140 -15.54 6.50 4.48
C ILE A 140 -14.65 5.62 5.37
N SER A 141 -13.72 6.22 6.13
CA SER A 141 -12.81 5.49 7.01
C SER A 141 -13.57 4.66 8.05
N ARG A 142 -14.58 5.24 8.72
CA ARG A 142 -15.45 4.53 9.68
C ARG A 142 -16.22 3.38 9.03
N ASN A 143 -16.76 3.58 7.83
CA ASN A 143 -17.48 2.55 7.10
C ASN A 143 -16.57 1.37 6.67
N LEU A 144 -15.30 1.63 6.42
CA LEU A 144 -14.30 0.59 6.16
C LEU A 144 -13.86 -0.11 7.45
N ALA A 145 -13.68 0.64 8.54
CA ALA A 145 -13.28 0.12 9.85
C ALA A 145 -14.37 -0.80 10.46
N ARG A 146 -15.66 -0.46 10.36
CA ARG A 146 -16.76 -1.34 10.84
C ARG A 146 -16.78 -2.73 10.19
N LYS A 147 -16.09 -2.91 9.06
CA LYS A 147 -15.97 -4.19 8.35
C LYS A 147 -14.74 -5.00 8.79
N ARG A 148 -13.86 -4.44 9.61
CA ARG A 148 -12.60 -5.03 10.06
C ARG A 148 -12.50 -4.80 11.56
N ASP A 149 -12.76 -5.82 12.35
CA ASP A 149 -12.83 -5.77 13.81
C ASP A 149 -11.44 -5.59 14.46
N GLU A 150 -10.78 -4.46 14.15
CA GLU A 150 -9.37 -4.21 14.47
C GLU A 150 -9.26 -3.00 15.42
N VAL A 151 -9.12 -3.31 16.71
CA VAL A 151 -8.89 -2.34 17.80
C VAL A 151 -7.43 -1.87 17.85
N GLU A 152 -6.51 -2.78 17.55
CA GLU A 152 -5.06 -2.56 17.51
C GLU A 152 -4.52 -2.81 16.10
N ARG A 153 -3.49 -2.05 15.71
CA ARG A 153 -2.83 -2.16 14.41
C ARG A 153 -1.33 -2.20 14.57
N SER A 154 -0.64 -2.72 13.56
CA SER A 154 0.81 -2.70 13.50
C SER A 154 1.34 -2.20 12.16
N ILE A 155 2.53 -1.60 12.19
CA ILE A 155 3.35 -1.32 11.01
C ILE A 155 4.75 -1.89 11.20
N LEU A 156 5.31 -2.46 10.13
CA LEU A 156 6.70 -2.91 10.11
C LEU A 156 7.64 -1.70 10.18
N ILE A 157 8.53 -1.67 11.17
CA ILE A 157 9.51 -0.60 11.36
C ILE A 157 10.97 -1.07 11.25
N GLY A 158 11.20 -2.37 11.13
CA GLY A 158 12.53 -2.94 10.91
C GLY A 158 12.47 -4.40 10.54
N SER A 159 13.48 -4.88 9.83
CA SER A 159 13.69 -6.30 9.55
C SER A 159 15.18 -6.59 9.71
N GLU A 160 15.53 -7.40 10.70
CA GLU A 160 16.91 -7.89 10.86
C GLU A 160 17.00 -9.33 10.38
N ILE A 161 17.98 -9.58 9.51
CA ILE A 161 18.37 -10.92 9.09
C ILE A 161 19.41 -11.41 10.10
N TYR A 162 19.06 -12.39 10.95
CA TYR A 162 20.06 -13.09 11.75
C TYR A 162 20.85 -14.04 10.83
N GLY A 163 22.13 -13.75 10.64
CA GLY A 163 23.05 -14.61 9.89
C GLY A 163 24.39 -13.91 9.62
N LYS A 164 25.32 -14.02 10.59
CA LYS A 164 26.76 -13.90 10.32
C LYS A 164 27.27 -15.26 9.86
#